data_AF-K3WX49-F1
#
_entry.id   AF-K3WX49-F1
#
_cell.length_a   1.000
_cell.length_b   1.000
_cell.length_c   1.000
_cell.angle_alpha   90.00
_cell.angle_beta   90.00
_cell.angle_gamma   90.00
#
_symmetry.space_group_name_H-M   'P 1'
#
loop_
_entity.id
_entity.type
_entity.pdbx_description
1 polymer ?
#
loop_
_entity_poly.entity_id
_entity_poly.type
_entity_poly.pdbx_seq_one_letter_code
_entity_poly.pdbx_strand_id
1 'polypeptide(L)'
;MGPFHASSTVLSSKMNTGASGEWNPMVLDQRKRDVLKTRILPTMATNRTLQRVVTKYQLMLSDIDAREADEGDAEDDAEDDDALDTE
;
A
#
# COMPACT_ATOMS: atom_id res chain seq x y z
N MET A 1 38.57 0.52 -12.95
CA MET A 1 37.35 1.17 -12.43
C MET A 1 36.46 0.07 -11.88
N GLY A 2 36.48 -0.16 -10.56
CA GLY A 2 35.76 -1.28 -9.93
C GLY A 2 34.29 -0.94 -9.62
N PRO A 3 33.43 -1.94 -9.43
CA PRO A 3 32.01 -1.73 -9.11
C PRO A 3 31.85 -1.19 -7.69
N PHE A 4 31.22 -0.02 -7.58
CA PHE A 4 30.80 0.54 -6.29
C PHE A 4 29.54 -0.20 -5.82
N HIS A 5 29.71 -1.10 -4.86
CA HIS A 5 28.59 -1.67 -4.12
C HIS A 5 28.09 -0.61 -3.13
N ALA A 6 26.93 -0.02 -3.41
CA ALA A 6 26.25 0.85 -2.46
C ALA A 6 25.68 -0.02 -1.32
N SER A 7 26.31 0.02 -0.14
CA SER A 7 25.74 -0.56 1.08
C SER A 7 24.40 0.10 1.38
N SER A 8 23.32 -0.68 1.25
CA SER A 8 21.99 -0.27 1.72
C SER A 8 21.99 -0.36 3.24
N THR A 9 22.38 0.74 3.90
CA THR A 9 22.16 0.89 5.34
C THR A 9 20.67 1.08 5.54
N VAL A 10 19.98 0.00 5.93
CA VAL A 10 18.61 0.06 6.42
C VAL A 10 18.65 0.90 7.71
N LEU A 11 18.33 2.19 7.59
CA LEU A 11 18.12 3.07 8.74
C LEU A 11 16.88 2.55 9.45
N SER A 12 17.07 1.63 10.41
CA SER A 12 16.07 1.32 11.43
C SER A 12 15.87 2.57 12.27
N SER A 13 14.99 3.45 11.79
CA SER A 13 14.57 4.65 12.50
C SER A 13 13.74 4.21 13.70
N LYS A 14 14.43 4.04 14.83
CA LYS A 14 13.83 3.75 16.13
C LYS A 14 13.18 5.03 16.65
N MET A 15 12.03 5.39 16.08
CA MET A 15 11.25 6.53 16.55
C MET A 15 9.75 6.29 16.31
N ASN A 16 9.17 5.36 17.07
CA ASN A 16 7.93 5.59 17.81
C ASN A 16 7.74 4.46 18.85
N THR A 17 7.91 4.77 20.12
CA THR A 17 7.62 3.88 21.25
C THR A 17 6.10 3.77 21.43
N GLY A 18 5.53 2.63 21.02
CA GLY A 18 4.16 2.25 21.29
C GLY A 18 3.91 0.81 20.86
N ALA A 19 4.33 -0.14 21.71
CA ALA A 19 4.05 -1.59 21.68
C ALA A 19 4.33 -2.33 20.34
N SER A 20 5.40 -3.15 20.35
CA SER A 20 5.93 -3.96 19.23
C SER A 20 6.42 -3.12 18.03
N GLY A 21 7.49 -3.54 17.35
CA GLY A 21 8.02 -2.85 16.17
C GLY A 21 7.12 -2.96 14.93
N GLU A 22 5.83 -3.23 15.12
CA GLU A 22 4.87 -3.49 14.07
C GLU A 22 4.37 -2.19 13.45
N TRP A 23 4.25 -2.19 12.14
CA TRP A 23 3.81 -1.03 11.39
C TRP A 23 2.29 -0.83 11.57
N ASN A 24 1.89 0.17 12.36
CA ASN A 24 0.49 0.60 12.40
C ASN A 24 0.12 1.33 11.09
N PRO A 25 -0.83 0.84 10.26
CA PRO A 25 -1.23 1.50 9.02
C PRO A 25 -2.08 2.76 9.25
N MET A 26 -2.53 3.00 10.49
CA MET A 26 -3.37 4.13 10.89
C MET A 26 -2.57 5.21 11.61
N VAL A 27 -2.99 6.46 11.49
CA VAL A 27 -2.53 7.60 12.27
C VAL A 27 -3.70 8.58 12.44
N LEU A 28 -4.05 8.92 13.67
CA LEU A 28 -5.19 9.81 13.96
C LEU A 28 -6.45 9.40 13.18
N ASP A 29 -6.79 8.11 13.25
CA ASP A 29 -7.92 7.46 12.56
C ASP A 29 -7.93 7.60 11.02
N GLN A 30 -6.79 7.96 10.42
CA GLN A 30 -6.60 8.01 8.98
C GLN A 30 -5.63 6.93 8.53
N ARG A 31 -5.91 6.28 7.39
CA ARG A 31 -4.95 5.38 6.74
C ARG A 31 -3.76 6.20 6.24
N LYS A 32 -2.54 5.80 6.61
CA LYS A 32 -1.31 6.47 6.17
C LYS A 32 -1.18 6.51 4.64
N ARG A 33 -1.69 5.50 3.94
CA ARG A 33 -1.73 5.44 2.46
C ARG A 33 -2.58 6.55 1.86
N ASP A 34 -3.75 6.82 2.43
CA ASP A 34 -4.66 7.86 1.94
C ASP A 34 -4.05 9.25 2.14
N VAL A 35 -3.42 9.48 3.29
CA VAL A 35 -2.69 10.73 3.58
C VAL A 35 -1.54 10.92 2.60
N LEU A 36 -0.79 9.85 2.31
CA LEU A 36 0.31 9.86 1.34
C LEU A 36 -0.21 10.25 -0.06
N LYS A 37 -1.28 9.59 -0.53
CA LYS A 37 -1.89 9.80 -1.85
C LYS A 37 -2.50 11.20 -2.01
N THR A 38 -3.27 11.66 -1.02
CA THR A 38 -4.12 12.85 -1.15
C THR A 38 -3.41 14.15 -0.76
N ARG A 39 -2.43 14.12 0.14
CA ARG A 39 -1.78 15.33 0.67
C ARG A 39 -0.28 15.40 0.38
N ILE A 40 0.44 14.32 0.67
CA ILE A 40 1.91 14.34 0.65
C ILE A 40 2.45 14.32 -0.78
N LEU A 41 2.04 13.36 -1.61
CA LEU A 41 2.54 13.25 -2.98
C LEU A 41 2.23 14.49 -3.84
N PRO A 42 1.01 15.08 -3.81
CA PRO A 42 0.73 16.34 -4.51
C PRO A 42 1.64 17.48 -4.06
N THR A 43 1.89 17.59 -2.75
CA THR A 43 2.80 18.61 -2.20
C THR A 43 4.24 18.38 -2.66
N MET A 44 4.73 17.14 -2.62
CA MET A 44 6.07 16.77 -3.06
C MET A 44 6.30 16.96 -4.56
N ALA A 45 5.26 16.81 -5.39
CA ALA A 45 5.35 16.96 -6.85
C ALA A 45 5.79 18.36 -7.29
N THR A 46 5.61 19.37 -6.43
CA THR A 46 6.10 20.75 -6.67
C THR A 46 7.63 20.82 -6.74
N ASN A 47 8.34 19.85 -6.17
CA ASN A 47 9.79 19.81 -6.12
C ASN A 47 10.36 18.85 -7.19
N ARG A 48 11.06 19.40 -8.18
CA ARG A 48 11.68 18.61 -9.28
C ARG A 48 12.65 17.54 -8.79
N THR A 49 13.36 17.78 -7.69
CA THR A 49 14.30 16.81 -7.11
C THR A 49 13.58 15.60 -6.52
N LEU A 50 12.33 15.76 -6.07
CA LEU A 50 11.52 14.71 -5.47
C LEU A 50 10.70 13.90 -6.48
N GLN A 51 10.72 14.27 -7.77
CA GLN A 51 9.89 13.63 -8.80
C GLN A 51 10.09 12.12 -8.88
N ARG A 52 11.33 11.62 -8.80
CA ARG A 52 11.60 10.17 -8.77
C ARG A 52 10.93 9.46 -7.59
N VAL A 53 10.89 10.12 -6.43
CA VAL A 53 10.25 9.59 -5.22
C VAL A 53 8.72 9.59 -5.39
N VAL A 54 8.18 10.67 -5.95
CA VAL A 54 6.74 10.79 -6.23
C VAL A 54 6.28 9.69 -7.17
N THR A 55 6.94 9.51 -8.32
CA THR A 55 6.61 8.46 -9.29
C THR A 55 6.68 7.07 -8.66
N LYS A 56 7.73 6.79 -7.86
CA LYS A 56 7.89 5.49 -7.20
C LYS A 56 6.70 5.17 -6.30
N TYR A 57 6.26 6.11 -5.47
CA TYR A 57 5.14 5.89 -4.57
C TYR A 57 3.79 5.84 -5.28
N GLN A 58 3.61 6.58 -6.38
CA GLN A 58 2.41 6.46 -7.21
C GLN A 58 2.26 5.05 -7.80
N LEU A 59 3.36 4.47 -8.31
CA LEU A 59 3.36 3.10 -8.82
C LEU A 59 3.06 2.09 -7.71
N MET A 60 3.77 2.16 -6.58
CA MET A 60 3.54 1.24 -5.46
C MET A 60 2.11 1.30 -4.92
N LEU A 61 1.52 2.50 -4.83
CA LEU A 61 0.13 2.65 -4.40
C LEU A 61 -0.84 2.06 -5.43
N SER A 62 -0.59 2.26 -6.73
CA SER A 62 -1.41 1.67 -7.79
C SER A 62 -1.35 0.14 -7.78
N ASP A 63 -0.18 -0.45 -7.54
CA ASP A 63 -0.01 -1.90 -7.46
C ASP A 63 -0.80 -2.49 -6.28
N ILE A 64 -0.88 -1.76 -5.17
CA ILE A 64 -1.66 -2.17 -4.00
C ILE A 64 -3.16 -2.06 -4.29
N ASP A 65 -3.60 -0.93 -4.84
CA ASP A 65 -5.01 -0.72 -5.22
C ASP A 65 -5.48 -1.83 -6.19
N ALA A 66 -4.62 -2.27 -7.12
CA ALA A 66 -4.92 -3.36 -8.05
C ALA A 66 -5.03 -4.74 -7.37
N ARG A 67 -4.20 -5.03 -6.37
CA ARG A 67 -4.27 -6.28 -5.59
C ARG A 67 -5.51 -6.33 -4.71
N GLU A 68 -5.87 -5.21 -4.08
CA GLU A 68 -7.06 -5.12 -3.24
C GLU A 68 -8.36 -5.25 -4.05
N ALA A 69 -8.34 -4.96 -5.36
CA ALA A 69 -9.49 -5.15 -6.24
C ALA A 69 -9.70 -6.63 -6.65
N ASP A 70 -8.63 -7.41 -6.79
CA ASP A 70 -8.67 -8.83 -7.22
C ASP A 70 -9.14 -9.76 -6.08
N GLU A 71 -8.85 -9.41 -4.83
CA GLU A 71 -9.23 -10.20 -3.65
C GLU A 71 -10.72 -10.06 -3.26
N GLY A 72 -11.48 -9.18 -3.91
CA GLY A 72 -12.88 -8.87 -3.57
C GLY A 72 -13.96 -9.47 -4.47
N ASP A 73 -13.58 -10.23 -5.51
CA ASP A 73 -14.49 -10.68 -6.59
C ASP A 73 -14.83 -12.20 -6.52
N ALA A 74 -14.56 -12.86 -5.38
CA ALA A 74 -14.67 -14.32 -5.22
C ALA A 74 -15.87 -14.80 -4.36
N GLU A 75 -16.86 -13.95 -4.07
CA GLU A 75 -18.05 -14.34 -3.28
C GLU A 75 -19.34 -13.83 -3.93
N ASP A 76 -19.84 -14.50 -5.00
CA ASP A 76 -21.29 -14.52 -5.30
C ASP A 76 -21.76 -15.57 -6.34
N ASP A 77 -21.15 -16.75 -6.43
CA ASP A 77 -21.71 -17.88 -7.22
C ASP A 77 -22.00 -19.10 -6.32
N ALA A 78 -22.71 -18.87 -5.22
CA ALA A 78 -23.49 -19.93 -4.59
C ALA A 78 -24.86 -19.97 -5.27
N GLU A 79 -24.94 -20.55 -6.47
CA GLU A 79 -26.20 -21.07 -6.99
C GLU A 79 -26.65 -22.19 -6.04
N ASP A 80 -27.48 -21.80 -5.08
CA ASP A 80 -28.28 -22.64 -4.20
C ASP A 80 -29.32 -23.34 -5.09
N ASP A 81 -28.89 -24.38 -5.81
CA ASP A 81 -29.75 -25.30 -6.54
C ASP A 81 -30.40 -26.24 -5.51
N ASP A 82 -31.25 -25.65 -4.65
CA ASP A 82 -32.08 -26.36 -3.69
C ASP A 82 -33.21 -27.07 -4.44
N ALA A 83 -33.43 -28.30 -4.00
CA ALA A 83 -34.22 -29.32 -4.66
C ALA A 83 -35.72 -29.01 -4.73
N LEU A 84 -36.42 -29.87 -5.49
CA LEU A 84 -37.83 -30.32 -5.45
C LEU A 84 -38.42 -30.24 -6.88
N ASP A 85 -38.83 -31.33 -7.52
CA ASP A 85 -40.02 -32.08 -7.11
C ASP A 85 -40.01 -33.53 -7.62
N THR A 86 -40.53 -34.37 -6.74
CA THR A 86 -40.95 -35.76 -6.86
C THR A 86 -42.03 -36.01 -7.91
N GLU A 87 -41.89 -37.07 -8.72
CA GLU A 87 -43.03 -37.91 -9.15
C GLU A 87 -42.59 -39.37 -9.41
#